data_AF-A0A388T6W4-F1
#
_entry.id   AF-A0A388T6W4-F1
#
_cell.length_a   1.000
_cell.length_b   1.000
_cell.length_c   1.000
_cell.angle_alpha   90.00
_cell.angle_beta   90.00
_cell.angle_gamma   90.00
#
_symmetry.space_group_name_H-M   'P 1'
#
loop_
_entity.id
_entity.type
_entity.pdbx_description
1 polymer ?
#
loop_
_entity_poly.entity_id
_entity_poly.type
_entity_poly.pdbx_seq_one_letter_code
_entity_poly.pdbx_strand_id
1 'polypeptide(L)'
;MDQNQLRDLLSSAVEAEVCSNEALDLTRNAIAVESGEVTRENLLNIYRRRLRRTEEGSALRADTQVLISFLESYPGDTLNMLSVKTKEGGSHLFLTNPSETEVLHWMRMFSR
;
A
#
# COMPACT_ATOMS: atom_id res chain seq x y z
N MET A 1 4.79 14.37 1.39
CA MET A 1 3.56 14.45 2.20
C MET A 1 3.92 14.60 3.67
N ASP A 2 3.22 15.46 4.41
CA ASP A 2 3.36 15.60 5.86
C ASP A 2 2.38 14.70 6.65
N GLN A 3 2.45 14.74 7.99
CA GLN A 3 1.64 13.89 8.86
C GLN A 3 0.13 14.23 8.83
N ASN A 4 -0.23 15.51 8.63
CA ASN A 4 -1.63 15.92 8.55
C ASN A 4 -2.24 15.47 7.23
N GLN A 5 -1.51 15.67 6.12
CA GLN A 5 -1.91 15.18 4.80
C GLN A 5 -2.06 13.65 4.79
N LEU A 6 -1.14 12.92 5.42
CA LEU A 6 -1.24 11.47 5.56
C LEU A 6 -2.50 11.08 6.35
N ARG A 7 -2.77 11.75 7.46
CA ARG A 7 -3.95 11.47 8.28
C ARG A 7 -5.24 11.69 7.51
N ASP A 8 -5.36 12.81 6.83
CA ASP A 8 -6.57 13.14 6.07
C ASP A 8 -6.76 12.14 4.91
N LEU A 9 -5.69 11.76 4.22
CA LEU A 9 -5.71 10.71 3.18
C LEU A 9 -6.16 9.34 3.73
N LEU A 10 -5.64 8.92 4.89
CA LEU A 10 -6.02 7.64 5.49
C LEU A 10 -7.42 7.68 6.12
N SER A 11 -7.86 8.83 6.63
CA SER A 11 -9.25 9.02 7.08
C SER A 11 -10.23 8.75 5.95
N SER A 12 -10.04 9.36 4.79
CA SER A 12 -10.91 9.12 3.63
C SER A 12 -10.83 7.67 3.12
N ALA A 13 -9.66 7.04 3.19
CA ALA A 13 -9.49 5.65 2.78
C ALA A 13 -10.22 4.65 3.71
N VAL A 14 -10.28 4.93 5.02
CA VAL A 14 -11.05 4.12 5.98
C VAL A 14 -12.55 4.32 5.76
N GLU A 15 -13.00 5.55 5.52
CA GLU A 15 -14.40 5.83 5.18
C GLU A 15 -14.85 5.13 3.88
N ALA A 16 -13.94 5.01 2.92
CA ALA A 16 -14.14 4.28 1.66
C ALA A 16 -13.94 2.75 1.79
N GLU A 17 -13.72 2.23 3.00
CA GLU A 17 -13.48 0.81 3.30
C GLU A 17 -12.26 0.20 2.56
N VAL A 18 -11.32 1.03 2.10
CA VAL A 18 -10.09 0.59 1.41
C VAL A 18 -9.04 0.10 2.42
N CYS A 19 -8.99 0.69 3.61
CA CYS A 19 -8.11 0.26 4.69
C CYS A 19 -8.83 0.18 6.04
N SER A 20 -8.21 -0.51 7.01
CA SER A 20 -8.78 -0.64 8.35
C SER A 20 -8.42 0.55 9.24
N ASN A 21 -9.13 0.69 10.36
CA ASN A 21 -8.81 1.68 11.40
C ASN A 21 -7.36 1.55 11.93
N GLU A 22 -6.76 0.37 11.82
CA GLU A 22 -5.33 0.18 12.15
C GLU A 22 -4.45 1.12 11.32
N ALA A 23 -4.77 1.33 10.03
CA ALA A 23 -4.01 2.21 9.16
C ALA A 23 -4.04 3.67 9.65
N LEU A 24 -5.17 4.12 10.19
CA LEU A 24 -5.32 5.44 10.80
C LEU A 24 -4.46 5.59 12.05
N ASP A 25 -4.41 4.57 12.90
CA ASP A 25 -3.60 4.59 14.13
C ASP A 25 -2.10 4.72 13.84
N LEU A 26 -1.62 4.20 12.70
CA LEU A 26 -0.22 4.33 12.27
C LEU A 26 0.22 5.79 12.14
N THR A 27 -0.68 6.69 11.79
CA THR A 27 -0.35 8.10 11.57
C THR A 27 0.19 8.76 12.83
N ARG A 28 -0.21 8.30 14.01
CA ARG A 28 0.29 8.78 15.31
C ARG A 28 1.73 8.37 15.57
N ASN A 29 2.13 7.22 15.02
CA ASN A 29 3.43 6.59 15.23
C ASN A 29 4.33 6.64 13.99
N ALA A 30 3.93 7.33 12.92
CA ALA A 30 4.72 7.48 11.71
C ALA A 30 5.99 8.28 11.99
N ILE A 31 7.14 7.77 11.54
CA ILE A 31 8.44 8.44 11.63
C ILE A 31 8.97 8.90 10.28
N ALA A 32 8.57 8.21 9.22
CA ALA A 32 8.96 8.54 7.86
C ALA A 32 7.84 8.15 6.91
N VAL A 33 7.62 9.02 5.94
CA VAL A 33 6.65 8.86 4.87
C VAL A 33 7.39 9.12 3.57
N GLU A 34 7.57 8.08 2.78
CA GLU A 34 8.24 8.15 1.48
C GLU A 34 7.20 7.86 0.41
N SER A 35 7.12 8.73 -0.59
CA SER A 35 6.27 8.52 -1.77
C SER A 35 7.11 8.53 -3.03
N GLY A 36 6.75 7.71 -4.00
CA GLY A 36 7.39 7.69 -5.30
C GLY A 36 6.47 7.13 -6.38
N GLU A 37 6.55 7.72 -7.56
CA GLU A 37 5.84 7.22 -8.73
C GLU A 37 6.39 5.85 -9.14
N VAL A 38 5.47 4.95 -9.45
CA VAL A 38 5.74 3.60 -9.91
C VAL A 38 4.82 3.27 -11.08
N THR A 39 5.34 2.53 -12.06
CA THR A 39 4.50 2.05 -13.16
C THR A 39 3.75 0.80 -12.74
N ARG A 40 2.49 0.69 -13.17
CA ARG A 40 1.65 -0.50 -12.99
C ARG A 40 2.35 -1.76 -13.49
N GLU A 41 3.00 -1.66 -14.65
CA GLU A 41 3.76 -2.76 -15.25
C GLU A 41 4.94 -3.22 -14.38
N ASN A 42 5.72 -2.28 -13.82
CA ASN A 42 6.84 -2.63 -12.95
C ASN A 42 6.36 -3.33 -11.68
N LEU A 43 5.27 -2.85 -11.05
CA LEU A 43 4.69 -3.52 -9.89
C LEU A 43 4.20 -4.93 -10.24
N LEU A 44 3.47 -5.11 -11.35
CA LEU A 44 3.01 -6.42 -11.81
C LEU A 44 4.18 -7.40 -11.98
N ASN A 45 5.27 -6.96 -12.61
CA ASN A 45 6.47 -7.77 -12.81
C ASN A 45 7.11 -8.19 -11.48
N ILE A 46 7.24 -7.25 -10.53
CA ILE A 46 7.79 -7.52 -9.19
C ILE A 46 6.91 -8.52 -8.42
N TYR A 47 5.61 -8.27 -8.35
CA TYR A 47 4.71 -9.05 -7.50
C TYR A 47 4.35 -10.40 -8.10
N ARG A 48 4.24 -10.55 -9.43
CA ARG A 48 4.14 -11.87 -10.08
C ARG A 48 5.37 -12.74 -9.77
N ARG A 49 6.57 -12.14 -9.75
CA ARG A 49 7.80 -12.85 -9.34
C ARG A 49 7.77 -13.22 -7.85
N ARG A 50 7.27 -12.34 -6.98
CA ARG A 50 7.09 -12.62 -5.53
C ARG A 50 6.11 -13.76 -5.31
N LEU A 51 4.98 -13.75 -6.01
CA LEU A 51 3.94 -14.78 -5.91
C LEU A 51 4.50 -16.18 -6.20
N ARG A 52 5.32 -16.33 -7.24
CA ARG A 52 5.97 -17.61 -7.60
C ARG A 52 6.92 -18.15 -6.52
N ARG A 53 7.42 -17.28 -5.64
CA ARG A 53 8.40 -17.61 -4.59
C ARG A 53 7.78 -17.69 -3.20
N THR A 54 6.50 -17.32 -3.08
CA THR A 54 5.80 -17.29 -1.80
C THR A 54 5.09 -18.63 -1.62
N GLU A 55 5.25 -19.21 -0.43
CA GLU A 55 4.69 -20.51 -0.06
C GLU A 55 3.18 -20.57 -0.33
N GLU A 56 2.73 -21.69 -0.88
CA GLU A 56 1.33 -21.95 -1.16
C GLU A 56 0.51 -22.00 0.13
N GLY A 57 -0.70 -21.41 0.11
CA GLY A 57 -1.56 -21.33 1.30
C GLY A 57 -1.16 -20.27 2.34
N SER A 58 -0.03 -19.58 2.20
CA SER A 58 0.35 -18.50 3.12
C SER A 58 -0.52 -17.25 2.96
N ALA A 59 -0.75 -16.51 4.05
CA ALA A 59 -1.44 -15.22 4.02
C ALA A 59 -0.75 -14.24 3.05
N LEU A 60 0.59 -14.24 3.04
CA LEU A 60 1.37 -13.39 2.14
C LEU A 60 1.08 -13.70 0.65
N ARG A 61 0.84 -14.97 0.30
CA ARG A 61 0.48 -15.34 -1.06
C ARG A 61 -0.90 -14.80 -1.43
N ALA A 62 -1.87 -14.92 -0.52
CA ALA A 62 -3.21 -14.37 -0.72
C ALA A 62 -3.14 -12.85 -0.92
N ASP A 63 -2.45 -12.12 -0.06
CA ASP A 63 -2.29 -10.66 -0.17
C ASP A 63 -1.58 -10.26 -1.47
N THR A 64 -0.54 -11.00 -1.86
CA THR A 64 0.16 -10.78 -3.13
C THR A 64 -0.77 -11.00 -4.33
N GLN A 65 -1.67 -11.99 -4.25
CA GLN A 65 -2.65 -12.25 -5.32
C GLN A 65 -3.69 -11.14 -5.42
N VAL A 66 -4.21 -10.64 -4.29
CA VAL A 66 -5.15 -9.52 -4.25
C VAL A 66 -4.53 -8.28 -4.90
N LEU A 67 -3.27 -7.97 -4.55
CA LEU A 67 -2.54 -6.86 -5.16
C LEU A 67 -2.39 -7.02 -6.68
N ILE A 68 -1.99 -8.21 -7.15
CA ILE A 68 -1.85 -8.47 -8.59
C ILE A 68 -3.19 -8.24 -9.29
N SER A 69 -4.28 -8.78 -8.74
CA SER A 69 -5.62 -8.60 -9.30
C SER A 69 -6.03 -7.12 -9.36
N PHE A 70 -5.72 -6.34 -8.31
CA PHE A 70 -5.91 -4.89 -8.32
C PHE A 70 -5.10 -4.20 -9.43
N LEU A 71 -3.82 -4.54 -9.57
CA LEU A 71 -2.96 -3.95 -10.59
C LEU A 71 -3.36 -4.37 -12.02
N GLU A 72 -3.98 -5.53 -12.20
CA GLU A 72 -4.50 -5.97 -13.50
C GLU A 72 -5.80 -5.24 -13.89
N SER A 73 -6.62 -4.85 -12.91
CA SER A 73 -7.85 -4.10 -13.14
C SER A 73 -7.68 -2.57 -13.14
N TYR A 74 -6.55 -2.07 -12.63
CA TYR A 74 -6.30 -0.63 -12.57
C TYR A 74 -6.16 -0.02 -13.98
N PRO A 75 -6.96 1.00 -14.34
CA PRO A 75 -7.00 1.55 -15.70
C PRO A 75 -5.83 2.49 -16.03
N GLY A 76 -5.09 2.96 -15.04
CA GLY A 76 -3.95 3.87 -15.23
C GLY A 76 -2.62 3.15 -15.44
N ASP A 77 -1.63 3.86 -15.97
CA ASP A 77 -0.28 3.31 -16.18
C ASP A 77 0.67 3.59 -15.02
N THR A 78 0.40 4.62 -14.24
CA THR A 78 1.20 5.03 -13.08
C THR A 78 0.36 5.12 -11.81
N LEU A 79 1.01 4.87 -10.70
CA LEU A 79 0.51 4.97 -9.33
C LEU A 79 1.59 5.66 -8.50
N ASN A 80 1.23 6.20 -7.35
CA ASN A 80 2.23 6.52 -6.33
C ASN A 80 2.24 5.43 -5.27
N MET A 81 3.44 5.00 -4.90
CA MET A 81 3.65 4.05 -3.81
C MET A 81 4.11 4.81 -2.59
N LEU A 82 3.28 4.75 -1.55
CA LEU A 82 3.52 5.40 -0.28
C LEU A 82 3.98 4.36 0.75
N SER A 83 5.19 4.53 1.26
CA SER A 83 5.77 3.72 2.33
C SER A 83 5.75 4.50 3.63
N VAL A 84 5.06 3.96 4.63
CA VAL A 84 5.01 4.53 5.99
C VAL A 84 5.77 3.62 6.93
N LYS A 85 6.81 4.19 7.58
CA LYS A 85 7.56 3.52 8.65
C LYS A 85 7.05 4.01 9.99
N THR A 86 6.82 3.09 10.92
CA THR A 86 6.37 3.42 12.28
C THR A 86 7.47 3.27 13.32
N LYS A 87 7.32 3.94 14.47
CA LYS A 87 8.22 3.82 15.64
C LYS A 87 8.38 2.38 16.13
N GLU A 88 7.36 1.55 15.93
CA GLU A 88 7.31 0.16 16.39
C GLU A 88 8.02 -0.80 15.42
N GLY A 89 8.65 -0.29 14.36
CA GLY A 89 9.36 -1.10 13.36
C GLY A 89 8.46 -1.71 12.28
N GLY A 90 7.17 -1.36 12.29
CA GLY A 90 6.23 -1.74 11.23
C GLY A 90 6.44 -0.92 9.95
N SER A 91 6.15 -1.54 8.81
CA SER A 91 6.09 -0.88 7.51
C SER A 91 4.73 -1.13 6.87
N HIS A 92 4.12 -0.07 6.36
CA HIS A 92 2.87 -0.14 5.64
C HIS A 92 3.06 0.45 4.26
N LEU A 93 2.40 -0.19 3.29
CA LEU A 93 2.47 0.20 1.90
C LEU A 93 1.06 0.53 1.41
N PHE A 94 0.93 1.70 0.82
CA PHE A 94 -0.28 2.17 0.20
C PHE A 94 0.01 2.46 -1.27
N LEU A 95 -0.92 2.08 -2.14
CA LEU A 95 -0.93 2.57 -3.52
C LEU A 95 -1.98 3.66 -3.61
N THR A 96 -1.57 4.81 -4.10
CA THR A 96 -2.44 5.95 -4.31
C THR A 96 -2.58 6.24 -5.79
N ASN A 97 -3.57 7.05 -6.13
CA ASN A 97 -3.59 7.67 -7.44
C ASN A 97 -2.35 8.58 -7.64
N PRO A 98 -2.02 8.96 -8.89
CA PRO A 98 -0.84 9.78 -9.18
C PRO A 98 -0.81 11.15 -8.48
N SER A 99 -1.97 11.67 -8.07
CA SER A 99 -2.08 12.95 -7.35
C SER A 99 -1.99 12.82 -5.82
N GLU A 100 -1.82 11.61 -5.29
CA GLU A 100 -1.81 11.30 -3.85
C GLU A 100 -3.05 11.78 -3.08
N THR A 101 -4.21 11.86 -3.74
CA THR A 101 -5.46 12.30 -3.12
C THR A 101 -6.35 11.15 -2.66
N GLU A 102 -6.06 9.93 -3.11
CA GLU A 102 -6.88 8.76 -2.85
C GLU A 102 -5.99 7.52 -2.67
N VAL A 103 -6.25 6.75 -1.62
CA VAL A 103 -5.69 5.40 -1.47
C VAL A 103 -6.54 4.43 -2.27
N LEU A 104 -5.91 3.71 -3.18
CA LEU A 104 -6.56 2.74 -4.06
C LEU A 104 -6.36 1.30 -3.57
N HIS A 105 -5.25 1.06 -2.86
CA HIS A 105 -4.95 -0.23 -2.30
C HIS A 105 -4.05 -0.09 -1.08
N TRP A 106 -4.25 -0.96 -0.09
CA TRP A 106 -3.47 -1.00 1.13
C TRP A 106 -3.06 -2.42 1.46
N MET A 107 -1.82 -2.59 1.90
CA MET A 107 -1.38 -3.82 2.54
C MET A 107 -0.45 -3.54 3.71
N ARG A 108 -0.58 -4.37 4.74
CA ARG A 108 0.44 -4.47 5.78
C ARG A 108 1.62 -5.23 5.19
N MET A 109 2.80 -4.60 5.15
CA MET A 109 4.00 -5.34 4.84
C MET A 109 4.36 -6.14 6.08
N PHE A 110 4.29 -7.47 5.98
CA PHE A 110 4.85 -8.32 7.03
C PHE A 110 6.35 -8.01 7.12
N SER A 111 6.75 -7.34 8.20
CA SER A 111 8.15 -7.26 8.59
C SER A 111 8.65 -8.69 8.77
N ARG A 112 9.83 -8.97 8.20
CA ARG A 112 10.53 -10.24 8.44
C ARG A 112 10.78 -10.46 9.92
#